data_AF-A0A954FY25-F1
#
_entry.id   AF-A0A954FY25-F1
#
_cell.length_a   1.000
_cell.length_b   1.000
_cell.length_c   1.000
_cell.angle_alpha   90.00
_cell.angle_beta   90.00
_cell.angle_gamma   90.00
#
_symmetry.space_group_name_H-M   'P 1'
#
loop_
_entity.id
_entity.type
_entity.pdbx_description
1 polymer ?
#
loop_
_entity_poly.entity_id
_entity_poly.type
_entity_poly.pdbx_seq_one_letter_code
_entity_poly.pdbx_strand_id
1 'polypeptide(L)'
;GEDLVNFSDACAAQLLAHPEVNTVEALLALPSEKSPGKTLNDDFMDMLNKIREKIVVSRIARSEGPTGGYVHHDGKTGVLFQASGNVADAELLRGVAMHIAALRPSVVNESQLDPAVIQEERDRLVAEAKATGKPDNIIEKIVDGRMKTFFVEQGVLVYQPFAVDDSKTVSQALAEKGLEAVSFTRWTIGE
;
A
#
# COMPACT_ATOMS: atom_id res chain seq x y z
N GLY A 1 20.62 12.32 -5.61
CA GLY A 1 21.96 12.50 -5.04
C GLY A 1 21.95 12.12 -3.57
N GLU A 2 23.10 11.87 -2.98
CA GLU A 2 23.24 11.50 -1.55
C GLU A 2 22.56 12.51 -0.60
N ASP A 3 22.68 13.81 -0.89
CA ASP A 3 22.03 14.88 -0.10
C ASP A 3 20.50 14.74 -0.04
N LEU A 4 19.85 14.38 -1.16
CA LEU A 4 18.40 14.21 -1.23
C LEU A 4 17.94 12.97 -0.46
N VAL A 5 18.72 11.89 -0.53
CA VAL A 5 18.45 10.66 0.25
C VAL A 5 18.55 10.97 1.73
N ASN A 6 19.64 11.61 2.16
CA ASN A 6 19.83 11.99 3.56
C ASN A 6 18.72 12.91 4.09
N PHE A 7 18.27 13.86 3.28
CA PHE A 7 17.15 14.74 3.65
C PHE A 7 15.82 13.96 3.74
N SER A 8 15.59 13.03 2.83
CA SER A 8 14.38 12.18 2.83
C SER A 8 14.35 11.25 4.04
N ASP A 9 15.49 10.67 4.41
CA ASP A 9 15.63 9.82 5.58
C ASP A 9 15.40 10.62 6.87
N ALA A 10 15.92 11.84 6.96
CA ALA A 10 15.66 12.75 8.09
C ALA A 10 14.17 13.11 8.20
N CYS A 11 13.50 13.38 7.08
CA CYS A 11 12.05 13.60 7.05
C CYS A 11 11.29 12.38 7.61
N ALA A 12 11.64 11.17 7.16
CA ALA A 12 10.99 9.95 7.61
C ALA A 12 11.22 9.68 9.10
N ALA A 13 12.46 9.85 9.58
CA ALA A 13 12.81 9.66 10.98
C ALA A 13 12.07 10.64 11.90
N GLN A 14 12.08 11.94 11.56
CA GLN A 14 11.36 12.95 12.34
C GLN A 14 9.85 12.74 12.29
N LEU A 15 9.30 12.36 11.13
CA LEU A 15 7.88 12.01 11.05
C LEU A 15 7.53 10.84 11.97
N LEU A 16 8.40 9.85 12.16
CA LEU A 16 8.17 8.77 13.11
C LEU A 16 8.27 9.23 14.57
N ALA A 17 9.19 10.14 14.89
CA ALA A 17 9.39 10.66 16.24
C ALA A 17 8.28 11.62 16.71
N HIS A 18 7.55 12.25 15.77
CA HIS A 18 6.52 13.27 16.02
C HIS A 18 5.14 12.81 15.56
N PRO A 19 4.44 11.94 16.31
CA PRO A 19 3.16 11.35 15.89
C PRO A 19 2.06 12.39 15.66
N GLU A 20 2.13 13.55 16.32
CA GLU A 20 1.21 14.67 16.15
C GLU A 20 1.31 15.35 14.77
N VAL A 21 2.45 15.20 14.08
CA VAL A 21 2.68 15.80 12.76
C VAL A 21 1.99 14.97 11.69
N ASN A 22 1.14 15.62 10.89
CA ASN A 22 0.38 15.01 9.80
C ASN A 22 0.30 15.87 8.52
N THR A 23 1.00 17.01 8.47
CA THR A 23 1.18 17.81 7.25
C THR A 23 2.65 18.01 6.92
N VAL A 24 2.95 18.27 5.64
CA VAL A 24 4.31 18.58 5.18
C VAL A 24 4.83 19.85 5.85
N GLU A 25 3.98 20.87 5.98
CA GLU A 25 4.35 22.15 6.58
C GLU A 25 4.75 21.96 8.06
N ALA A 26 3.99 21.17 8.81
CA ALA A 26 4.30 20.88 10.21
C ALA A 26 5.60 20.05 10.32
N LEU A 27 5.84 19.10 9.41
CA LEU A 27 7.08 18.32 9.37
C LEU A 27 8.29 19.22 9.11
N LEU A 28 8.22 20.09 8.10
CA LEU A 28 9.32 20.98 7.73
C LEU A 28 9.59 22.06 8.79
N ALA A 29 8.60 22.39 9.63
CA ALA A 29 8.74 23.32 10.74
C ALA A 29 9.44 22.72 11.97
N LEU A 30 9.64 21.39 12.02
CA LEU A 30 10.35 20.76 13.14
C LEU A 30 11.81 21.22 13.22
N PRO A 31 12.41 21.21 14.42
CA PRO A 31 13.84 21.46 14.59
C PRO A 31 14.69 20.46 13.77
N SER A 32 15.77 20.96 13.18
CA SER A 32 16.75 20.08 12.53
C SER A 32 17.54 19.29 13.58
N GLU A 33 17.60 17.97 13.41
CA GLU A 33 18.48 17.10 14.21
C GLU A 33 19.96 17.24 13.82
N LYS A 34 20.24 17.66 12.59
CA LYS A 34 21.60 17.78 12.04
C LYS A 34 22.21 19.17 12.29
N SER A 35 21.38 20.20 12.35
CA SER A 35 21.77 21.60 12.36
C SER A 35 21.15 22.30 13.57
N PRO A 36 21.81 22.31 14.75
CA PRO A 36 21.27 22.94 15.95
C PRO A 36 20.89 24.40 15.72
N GLY A 37 19.68 24.77 16.15
CA GLY A 37 19.13 26.12 15.98
C GLY A 37 18.47 26.40 14.62
N LYS A 38 18.44 25.42 13.72
CA LYS A 38 17.70 25.48 12.45
C LYS A 38 16.47 24.57 12.46
N THR A 39 15.61 24.74 11.47
CA THR A 39 14.49 23.84 11.16
C THR A 39 14.85 22.85 10.06
N LEU A 40 14.03 21.81 9.89
CA LEU A 40 14.14 20.88 8.77
C LEU A 40 13.96 21.60 7.42
N ASN A 41 13.12 22.65 7.37
CA ASN A 41 13.00 23.52 6.20
C ASN A 41 14.31 24.25 5.86
N ASP A 42 15.09 24.69 6.85
CA ASP A 42 16.36 25.35 6.57
C ASP A 42 17.37 24.37 5.95
N ASP A 43 17.41 23.13 6.44
CA ASP A 43 18.21 22.06 5.82
C ASP A 43 17.74 21.76 4.39
N PHE A 44 16.41 21.76 4.17
CA PHE A 44 15.83 21.61 2.83
C PHE A 44 16.28 22.72 1.89
N MET A 45 16.23 23.98 2.33
CA MET A 45 16.66 25.13 1.54
C MET A 45 18.17 25.11 1.26
N ASP A 46 18.98 24.71 2.24
CA ASP A 46 20.42 24.53 2.06
C ASP A 46 20.73 23.45 1.01
N MET A 47 19.96 22.35 0.99
CA MET A 47 20.05 21.33 -0.05
C MET A 47 19.62 21.86 -1.42
N LEU A 48 18.48 22.56 -1.52
CA LEU A 48 17.99 23.16 -2.77
C LEU A 48 19.03 24.11 -3.38
N ASN A 49 19.66 24.95 -2.55
CA ASN A 49 20.70 25.89 -2.99
C ASN A 49 21.93 25.20 -3.59
N LYS A 50 22.27 24.00 -3.10
CA LYS A 50 23.36 23.18 -3.63
C LYS A 50 22.99 22.49 -4.93
N ILE A 51 21.82 21.83 -4.97
CA ILE A 51 21.38 21.04 -6.12
C ILE A 51 20.96 21.92 -7.29
N ARG A 52 20.35 23.09 -7.01
CA ARG A 52 19.80 24.05 -8.00
C ARG A 52 18.70 23.45 -8.89
N GLU A 53 17.94 22.52 -8.36
CA GLU A 53 16.73 21.97 -8.98
C GLU A 53 15.49 22.37 -8.19
N LYS A 54 14.33 22.40 -8.86
CA LYS A 54 13.04 22.57 -8.18
C LYS A 54 12.64 21.22 -7.57
N ILE A 55 12.89 21.06 -6.28
CA ILE A 55 12.45 19.90 -5.49
C ILE A 55 11.33 20.34 -4.56
N VAL A 56 10.35 19.47 -4.34
CA VAL A 56 9.25 19.70 -3.40
C VAL A 56 9.04 18.46 -2.55
N VAL A 57 8.76 18.65 -1.27
CA VAL A 57 8.18 17.59 -0.43
C VAL A 57 6.67 17.68 -0.66
N SER A 58 6.10 16.72 -1.38
CA SER A 58 4.72 16.83 -1.87
C SER A 58 3.68 16.25 -0.91
N ARG A 59 4.01 15.16 -0.21
CA ARG A 59 3.08 14.40 0.63
C ARG A 59 3.84 13.57 1.66
N ILE A 60 3.18 13.29 2.77
CA ILE A 60 3.67 12.42 3.86
C ILE A 60 2.57 11.43 4.27
N ALA A 61 2.98 10.24 4.69
CA ALA A 61 2.08 9.18 5.12
C ALA A 61 2.73 8.42 6.27
N ARG A 62 1.88 7.96 7.20
CA ARG A 62 2.27 7.11 8.32
C ARG A 62 1.24 5.99 8.43
N SER A 63 1.72 4.81 8.83
CA SER A 63 0.88 3.66 9.14
C SER A 63 1.31 3.09 10.49
N GLU A 64 0.35 2.53 11.24
CA GLU A 64 0.57 1.98 12.57
C GLU A 64 0.38 0.46 12.58
N GLY A 65 1.07 -0.24 13.49
CA GLY A 65 1.02 -1.70 13.57
C GLY A 65 2.06 -2.40 12.70
N PRO A 66 1.89 -3.71 12.39
CA PRO A 66 2.77 -4.42 11.48
C PRO A 66 2.79 -3.77 10.08
N THR A 67 3.93 -3.20 9.69
CA THR A 67 4.09 -2.48 8.42
C THR A 67 5.22 -3.03 7.56
N GLY A 68 5.05 -2.94 6.24
CA GLY A 68 6.08 -3.24 5.24
C GLY A 68 6.29 -2.08 4.28
N GLY A 69 7.56 -1.76 4.00
CA GLY A 69 7.94 -0.71 3.06
C GLY A 69 8.75 -1.25 1.88
N TYR A 70 8.46 -0.74 0.68
CA TYR A 70 9.25 -1.05 -0.51
C TYR A 70 9.38 0.16 -1.43
N VAL A 71 10.62 0.50 -1.79
CA VAL A 71 10.95 1.44 -2.87
C VAL A 71 11.45 0.61 -4.05
N HIS A 72 10.83 0.77 -5.20
CA HIS A 72 11.23 0.06 -6.42
C HIS A 72 12.66 0.48 -6.83
N HIS A 73 13.37 -0.41 -7.52
CA HIS A 73 14.80 -0.24 -7.77
C HIS A 73 15.16 1.02 -8.58
N ASP A 74 14.20 1.61 -9.28
CA ASP A 74 14.36 2.85 -10.04
C ASP A 74 14.15 4.13 -9.20
N GLY A 75 13.78 3.98 -7.93
CA GLY A 75 13.52 5.06 -6.99
C GLY A 75 12.24 5.85 -7.26
N LYS A 76 11.41 5.44 -8.24
CA LYS A 76 10.24 6.23 -8.67
C LYS A 76 8.95 5.83 -7.98
N THR A 77 8.84 4.59 -7.52
CA THR A 77 7.64 4.07 -6.85
C THR A 77 7.98 3.67 -5.42
N GLY A 78 7.20 4.18 -4.46
CA GLY A 78 7.25 3.80 -3.06
C GLY A 78 5.92 3.21 -2.60
N VAL A 79 5.99 2.18 -1.76
CA VAL A 79 4.83 1.55 -1.12
C VAL A 79 5.04 1.46 0.38
N LEU A 80 4.02 1.84 1.13
CA LEU A 80 3.85 1.58 2.56
C LEU A 80 2.61 0.71 2.75
N PHE A 81 2.78 -0.51 3.22
CA PHE A 81 1.71 -1.46 3.51
C PHE A 81 1.52 -1.61 5.02
N GLN A 82 0.27 -1.72 5.45
CA GLN A 82 -0.16 -1.93 6.82
C GLN A 82 -0.98 -3.21 6.93
N ALA A 83 -0.64 -4.02 7.93
CA ALA A 83 -1.44 -5.14 8.38
C ALA A 83 -1.88 -4.95 9.84
N SER A 84 -2.89 -5.70 10.26
CA SER A 84 -3.23 -5.93 11.66
C SER A 84 -2.74 -7.31 12.08
N GLY A 85 -2.50 -7.48 13.39
CA GLY A 85 -2.01 -8.72 13.98
C GLY A 85 -0.97 -8.43 15.06
N ASN A 86 -0.54 -9.49 15.73
CA ASN A 86 0.37 -9.40 16.88
C ASN A 86 1.82 -9.84 16.56
N VAL A 87 2.09 -10.16 15.30
CA VAL A 87 3.39 -10.63 14.83
C VAL A 87 3.90 -9.66 13.77
N ALA A 88 5.20 -9.32 13.83
CA ALA A 88 5.87 -8.61 12.75
C ALA A 88 6.66 -9.62 11.91
N ASP A 89 6.25 -9.85 10.67
CA ASP A 89 6.98 -10.64 9.68
C ASP A 89 7.52 -9.70 8.59
N ALA A 90 8.72 -9.16 8.82
CA ALA A 90 9.28 -8.10 7.98
C ALA A 90 9.47 -8.55 6.52
N GLU A 91 9.79 -9.81 6.28
CA GLU A 91 9.98 -10.36 4.93
C GLU A 91 8.64 -10.46 4.20
N LEU A 92 7.63 -11.05 4.84
CA LEU A 92 6.29 -11.14 4.26
C LEU A 92 5.69 -9.76 3.99
N LEU A 93 5.74 -8.85 4.97
CA LEU A 93 5.18 -7.50 4.84
C LEU A 93 5.88 -6.70 3.72
N ARG A 94 7.20 -6.83 3.60
CA ARG A 94 7.95 -6.26 2.47
C ARG A 94 7.56 -6.92 1.15
N GLY A 95 7.35 -8.23 1.13
CA GLY A 95 6.87 -8.98 -0.03
C GLY A 95 5.50 -8.47 -0.51
N VAL A 96 4.58 -8.18 0.40
CA VAL A 96 3.28 -7.57 0.07
C VAL A 96 3.47 -6.17 -0.51
N ALA A 97 4.35 -5.35 0.07
CA ALA A 97 4.66 -4.03 -0.48
C ALA A 97 5.27 -4.12 -1.90
N MET A 98 6.12 -5.12 -2.17
CA MET A 98 6.64 -5.41 -3.51
C MET A 98 5.54 -5.83 -4.49
N HIS A 99 4.63 -6.69 -4.06
CA HIS A 99 3.47 -7.12 -4.84
C HIS A 99 2.60 -5.92 -5.22
N ILE A 100 2.29 -5.02 -4.27
CA ILE A 100 1.52 -3.79 -4.53
C ILE A 100 2.24 -2.89 -5.54
N ALA A 101 3.56 -2.75 -5.43
CA ALA A 101 4.34 -1.95 -6.38
C ALA A 101 4.24 -2.51 -7.81
N ALA A 102 4.26 -3.83 -7.96
CA ALA A 102 4.22 -4.53 -9.25
C ALA A 102 2.82 -4.60 -9.85
N LEU A 103 1.82 -5.05 -9.09
CA LEU A 103 0.47 -5.35 -9.60
C LEU A 103 -0.53 -4.20 -9.44
N ARG A 104 -0.17 -3.15 -8.69
CA ARG A 104 -0.95 -1.90 -8.57
C ARG A 104 -2.44 -2.15 -8.23
N PRO A 105 -2.74 -2.91 -7.16
CA PRO A 105 -4.13 -3.02 -6.69
C PRO A 105 -4.71 -1.64 -6.41
N SER A 106 -6.02 -1.52 -6.59
CA SER A 106 -6.76 -0.28 -6.36
C SER A 106 -7.30 -0.18 -4.94
N VAL A 107 -7.65 -1.32 -4.34
CA VAL A 107 -8.20 -1.39 -2.98
C VAL A 107 -7.64 -2.60 -2.23
N VAL A 108 -7.74 -2.60 -0.90
CA VAL A 108 -7.29 -3.71 -0.06
C VAL A 108 -8.26 -4.87 -0.17
N ASN A 109 -9.54 -4.61 0.07
CA ASN A 109 -10.61 -5.60 0.11
C ASN A 109 -11.86 -5.14 -0.66
N GLU A 110 -12.77 -6.07 -0.89
CA GLU A 110 -13.98 -5.88 -1.68
C GLU A 110 -14.95 -4.88 -1.06
N SER A 111 -14.92 -4.67 0.26
CA SER A 111 -15.80 -3.71 0.95
C SER A 111 -15.54 -2.25 0.55
N GLN A 112 -14.41 -1.98 -0.11
CA GLN A 112 -14.04 -0.67 -0.62
C GLN A 112 -14.50 -0.42 -2.07
N LEU A 113 -15.12 -1.43 -2.72
CA LEU A 113 -15.77 -1.27 -4.01
C LEU A 113 -17.23 -0.82 -3.84
N ASP A 114 -17.84 -0.35 -4.93
CA ASP A 114 -19.26 -0.03 -4.95
C ASP A 114 -20.10 -1.30 -4.74
N PRO A 115 -20.93 -1.38 -3.68
CA PRO A 115 -21.78 -2.53 -3.43
C PRO A 115 -22.76 -2.83 -4.58
N ALA A 116 -23.18 -1.81 -5.33
CA ALA A 116 -24.08 -1.99 -6.48
C ALA A 116 -23.41 -2.79 -7.60
N VAL A 117 -22.12 -2.49 -7.87
CA VAL A 117 -21.32 -3.21 -8.88
C VAL A 117 -21.09 -4.67 -8.47
N ILE A 118 -20.80 -4.91 -7.18
CA ILE A 118 -20.65 -6.26 -6.65
C ILE A 118 -21.95 -7.06 -6.80
N GLN A 119 -23.08 -6.44 -6.45
CA GLN A 119 -24.38 -7.10 -6.49
C GLN A 119 -24.82 -7.40 -7.93
N GLU A 120 -24.66 -6.44 -8.84
CA GLU A 120 -24.98 -6.61 -10.26
C GLU A 120 -24.19 -7.77 -10.88
N GLU A 121 -22.88 -7.82 -10.63
CA GLU A 121 -22.03 -8.89 -11.14
C GLU A 121 -22.42 -10.24 -10.53
N ARG A 122 -22.70 -10.29 -9.23
CA ARG A 122 -23.15 -11.52 -8.57
C ARG A 122 -24.46 -12.04 -9.17
N ASP A 123 -25.44 -11.18 -9.38
CA ASP A 123 -26.75 -11.55 -9.95
C ASP A 123 -26.61 -12.07 -11.38
N ARG A 124 -25.75 -11.42 -12.19
CA ARG A 124 -25.38 -11.90 -13.53
C ARG A 124 -24.80 -13.30 -13.48
N LEU A 125 -23.82 -13.54 -12.60
CA LEU A 125 -23.17 -14.85 -12.45
C LEU A 125 -24.11 -15.93 -11.95
N VAL A 126 -25.03 -15.61 -11.04
CA VAL A 126 -26.07 -16.54 -10.56
C VAL A 126 -27.02 -16.93 -11.69
N ALA A 127 -27.47 -15.97 -12.49
CA ALA A 127 -28.35 -16.24 -13.64
C ALA A 127 -27.67 -17.16 -14.66
N GLU A 128 -26.41 -16.90 -15.00
CA GLU A 128 -25.61 -17.74 -15.89
C GLU A 128 -25.42 -19.16 -15.34
N ALA A 129 -25.11 -19.27 -14.04
CA ALA A 129 -24.88 -20.57 -13.41
C ALA A 129 -26.17 -21.41 -13.34
N LYS A 130 -27.32 -20.79 -13.06
CA LYS A 130 -28.63 -21.47 -13.08
C LYS A 130 -28.99 -22.02 -14.47
N ALA A 131 -28.63 -21.31 -15.53
CA ALA A 131 -28.86 -21.77 -16.90
C ALA A 131 -28.08 -23.07 -17.25
N THR A 132 -27.09 -23.47 -16.44
CA THR A 132 -26.33 -24.72 -16.64
C THR A 132 -27.07 -25.98 -16.14
N GLY A 133 -28.17 -25.83 -15.40
CA GLY A 133 -28.96 -26.95 -14.86
C GLY A 133 -28.24 -27.79 -13.80
N LYS A 134 -27.12 -27.30 -13.24
CA LYS A 134 -26.37 -27.97 -12.18
C LYS A 134 -27.07 -27.83 -10.82
N PRO A 135 -26.78 -28.70 -9.84
CA PRO A 135 -27.32 -28.55 -8.49
C PRO A 135 -26.86 -27.25 -7.79
N ASP A 136 -27.67 -26.73 -6.86
CA ASP A 136 -27.45 -25.43 -6.20
C ASP A 136 -26.07 -25.30 -5.53
N ASN A 137 -25.61 -26.36 -4.86
CA ASN A 137 -24.29 -26.37 -4.21
C ASN A 137 -23.11 -26.27 -5.20
N ILE A 138 -23.32 -26.67 -6.46
CA ILE A 138 -22.34 -26.50 -7.53
C ILE A 138 -22.44 -25.10 -8.13
N ILE A 139 -23.66 -24.57 -8.27
CA ILE A 139 -23.92 -23.20 -8.72
C ILE A 139 -23.23 -22.20 -7.79
N GLU A 140 -23.41 -22.35 -6.47
CA GLU A 140 -22.79 -21.48 -5.46
C GLU A 140 -21.26 -21.46 -5.59
N LYS A 141 -20.63 -22.64 -5.70
CA LYS A 141 -19.17 -22.74 -5.92
C LYS A 141 -18.70 -22.09 -7.23
N ILE A 142 -19.50 -22.18 -8.29
CA ILE A 142 -19.19 -21.54 -9.57
C ILE A 142 -19.23 -20.02 -9.42
N VAL A 143 -20.30 -19.49 -8.80
CA VAL A 143 -20.47 -18.06 -8.55
C VAL A 143 -19.33 -17.53 -7.68
N ASP A 144 -19.02 -18.18 -6.57
CA ASP A 144 -17.94 -17.76 -5.67
C ASP A 144 -16.58 -17.76 -6.35
N GLY A 145 -16.27 -18.78 -7.14
CA GLY A 145 -15.03 -18.85 -7.92
C GLY A 145 -14.92 -17.68 -8.90
N ARG A 146 -16.00 -17.37 -9.62
CA ARG A 146 -16.03 -16.26 -10.59
C ARG A 146 -16.02 -14.89 -9.91
N MET A 147 -16.67 -14.75 -8.75
CA MET A 147 -16.58 -13.52 -7.95
C MET A 147 -15.15 -13.23 -7.49
N LYS A 148 -14.38 -14.26 -7.12
CA LYS A 148 -12.94 -14.08 -6.80
C LYS A 148 -12.16 -13.57 -8.01
N THR A 149 -12.41 -14.12 -9.20
CA THR A 149 -11.80 -13.62 -10.45
C THR A 149 -12.18 -12.16 -10.69
N PHE A 150 -13.46 -11.82 -10.56
CA PHE A 150 -13.93 -10.45 -10.65
C PHE A 150 -13.21 -9.51 -9.68
N PHE A 151 -13.03 -9.89 -8.42
CA PHE A 151 -12.29 -9.06 -7.46
C PHE A 151 -10.81 -8.87 -7.82
N VAL A 152 -10.16 -9.89 -8.39
CA VAL A 152 -8.80 -9.74 -8.94
C VAL A 152 -8.79 -8.73 -10.08
N GLU A 153 -9.77 -8.78 -10.98
CA GLU A 153 -9.92 -7.85 -12.12
C GLU A 153 -10.23 -6.42 -11.65
N GLN A 154 -10.99 -6.25 -10.57
CA GLN A 154 -11.23 -4.96 -9.91
C GLN A 154 -10.03 -4.45 -9.09
N GLY A 155 -8.91 -5.18 -9.08
CA GLY A 155 -7.71 -4.75 -8.38
C GLY A 155 -7.83 -4.83 -6.86
N VAL A 156 -8.57 -5.80 -6.33
CA VAL A 156 -8.68 -6.03 -4.88
C VAL A 156 -7.49 -6.87 -4.41
N LEU A 157 -6.59 -6.26 -3.63
CA LEU A 157 -5.33 -6.85 -3.17
C LEU A 157 -5.49 -8.25 -2.56
N VAL A 158 -6.42 -8.43 -1.61
CA VAL A 158 -6.54 -9.69 -0.84
C VAL A 158 -6.85 -10.92 -1.69
N TYR A 159 -7.41 -10.74 -2.90
CA TYR A 159 -7.71 -11.84 -3.81
C TYR A 159 -6.60 -12.12 -4.82
N GLN A 160 -5.66 -11.20 -5.00
CA GLN A 160 -4.59 -11.35 -5.99
C GLN A 160 -3.67 -12.53 -5.63
N PRO A 161 -3.26 -13.37 -6.61
CA PRO A 161 -2.18 -14.33 -6.43
C PRO A 161 -0.91 -13.60 -5.98
N PHE A 162 -0.30 -14.04 -4.90
CA PHE A 162 0.81 -13.32 -4.30
C PHE A 162 2.05 -13.39 -5.20
N ALA A 163 2.68 -12.25 -5.46
CA ALA A 163 3.74 -12.17 -6.48
C ALA A 163 5.05 -12.88 -6.08
N VAL A 164 5.22 -13.13 -4.77
CA VAL A 164 6.38 -13.84 -4.22
C VAL A 164 6.14 -15.35 -4.16
N ASP A 165 4.88 -15.77 -4.00
CA ASP A 165 4.44 -17.17 -3.98
C ASP A 165 3.04 -17.25 -4.59
N ASP A 166 2.97 -17.56 -5.88
CA ASP A 166 1.73 -17.56 -6.66
C ASP A 166 0.80 -18.74 -6.34
N SER A 167 1.24 -19.67 -5.48
CA SER A 167 0.41 -20.77 -4.99
C SER A 167 -0.69 -20.31 -4.02
N LYS A 168 -0.60 -19.06 -3.52
CA LYS A 168 -1.50 -18.48 -2.52
C LYS A 168 -1.92 -17.08 -2.92
N THR A 169 -3.07 -16.64 -2.43
CA THR A 169 -3.45 -15.22 -2.48
C THR A 169 -2.71 -14.42 -1.41
N VAL A 170 -2.67 -13.09 -1.55
CA VAL A 170 -2.10 -12.20 -0.53
C VAL A 170 -2.76 -12.42 0.85
N SER A 171 -4.09 -12.57 0.90
CA SER A 171 -4.80 -12.87 2.15
C SER A 171 -4.36 -14.18 2.78
N GLN A 172 -4.17 -15.23 1.98
CA GLN A 172 -3.72 -16.52 2.47
C GLN A 172 -2.30 -16.44 3.04
N ALA A 173 -1.38 -15.77 2.33
CA ALA A 173 -0.01 -15.58 2.80
C ALA A 173 0.06 -14.82 4.13
N LEU A 174 -0.77 -13.79 4.30
CA LEU A 174 -0.90 -13.04 5.56
C LEU A 174 -1.53 -13.87 6.68
N ALA A 175 -2.62 -14.58 6.39
CA ALA A 175 -3.36 -15.36 7.37
C ALA A 175 -2.51 -16.49 7.99
N GLU A 176 -1.60 -17.10 7.23
CA GLU A 176 -0.65 -18.10 7.73
C GLU A 176 0.27 -17.58 8.85
N LYS A 177 0.45 -16.26 8.93
CA LYS A 177 1.22 -15.58 9.98
C LYS A 177 0.34 -14.90 11.03
N GLY A 178 -0.98 -15.06 10.95
CA GLY A 178 -1.93 -14.35 11.82
C GLY A 178 -2.00 -12.85 11.54
N LEU A 179 -1.77 -12.46 10.28
CA LEU A 179 -1.85 -11.09 9.80
C LEU A 179 -3.07 -10.92 8.89
N GLU A 180 -3.61 -9.70 8.84
CA GLU A 180 -4.68 -9.30 7.92
C GLU A 180 -4.34 -7.95 7.29
N ALA A 181 -4.66 -7.77 6.00
CA ALA A 181 -4.36 -6.53 5.29
C ALA A 181 -5.31 -5.41 5.74
N VAL A 182 -4.75 -4.24 6.08
CA VAL A 182 -5.52 -3.08 6.57
C VAL A 182 -5.54 -1.96 5.56
N SER A 183 -4.37 -1.50 5.13
CA SER A 183 -4.23 -0.37 4.21
C SER A 183 -2.93 -0.45 3.43
N PHE A 184 -2.86 0.30 2.33
CA PHE A 184 -1.59 0.61 1.70
C PHE A 184 -1.61 2.03 1.13
N THR A 185 -0.43 2.61 1.03
CA THR A 185 -0.16 3.82 0.26
C THR A 185 0.84 3.45 -0.83
N ARG A 186 0.50 3.70 -2.09
CA ARG A 186 1.40 3.56 -3.24
C ARG A 186 1.54 4.91 -3.91
N TRP A 187 2.78 5.37 -4.04
CA TRP A 187 3.10 6.65 -4.66
C TRP A 187 4.12 6.47 -5.76
N THR A 188 3.88 7.13 -6.89
CA THR A 188 4.84 7.28 -7.98
C THR A 188 5.23 8.74 -8.10
N ILE A 189 6.50 9.03 -8.38
CA ILE A 189 6.93 10.39 -8.70
C ILE A 189 6.21 10.85 -9.97
N GLY A 190 5.53 12.00 -9.89
CA GLY A 190 4.76 12.59 -11.00
C GLY A 190 3.29 12.16 -11.08
N GLU A 191 2.83 11.26 -10.21
CA GLU A 191 1.42 10.91 -9.99
C GLU A 191 0.82 11.61 -8.76
#